data_AF-A0A7S0PG17-F1
#
_entry.id   AF-A0A7S0PG17-F1
#
_cell.length_a   1.000
_cell.length_b   1.000
_cell.length_c   1.000
_cell.angle_alpha   90.00
_cell.angle_beta   90.00
_cell.angle_gamma   90.00
#
_symmetry.space_group_name_H-M   'P 1'
#
loop_
_entity.id
_entity.type
_entity.pdbx_description
1 polymer ?
#
loop_
_entity_poly.entity_id
_entity_poly.type
_entity_poly.pdbx_seq_one_letter_code
_entity_poly.pdbx_strand_id
1 'polypeptide(L)'
;VRIGRYPEIGVADARDRHFELRQLVERGQDPAVKVAQEREELEARVQPKRSGDDVEAFSKRWVAERLSTRTEGYRAQILSRLERFVWPAIGDKALDEVKPRHVLEILEA
;
A
#
# COMPACT_ATOMS: atom_id res chain seq x y z
N VAL A 1 10.05 0.56 19.88
CA VAL A 1 9.68 -0.86 19.64
C VAL A 1 9.29 -1.48 20.98
N ARG A 2 8.11 -2.11 21.06
CA ARG A 2 7.65 -2.82 22.27
C ARG A 2 7.86 -4.31 22.04
N ILE A 3 8.71 -4.95 22.85
CA ILE A 3 9.15 -6.34 22.64
C ILE A 3 8.04 -7.36 23.02
N GLY A 4 7.08 -6.94 23.85
CA GLY A 4 5.85 -7.66 24.15
C GLY A 4 5.39 -7.44 25.60
N ARG A 5 4.42 -8.24 26.08
CA ARG A 5 3.82 -8.12 27.41
C ARG A 5 4.24 -9.31 28.27
N TYR A 6 4.77 -9.05 29.47
CA TYR A 6 5.06 -10.07 30.47
C TYR A 6 3.73 -10.60 31.05
N PRO A 7 3.57 -11.91 31.32
CA PRO A 7 4.56 -13.00 31.34
C PRO A 7 4.58 -13.91 30.09
N GLU A 8 3.94 -13.52 28.99
CA GLU A 8 3.81 -14.36 27.78
C GLU A 8 5.16 -14.59 27.06
N ILE A 9 6.18 -13.80 27.39
CA ILE A 9 7.52 -13.90 26.83
C ILE A 9 8.51 -14.14 27.98
N GLY A 10 9.21 -15.27 27.92
CA GLY A 10 10.27 -15.60 28.86
C GLY A 10 11.44 -14.61 28.77
N VAL A 11 12.12 -14.37 29.90
CA VAL A 11 13.23 -13.40 29.99
C VAL A 11 14.36 -13.70 29.01
N ALA A 12 14.56 -14.97 28.64
CA ALA A 12 15.53 -15.37 27.62
C ALA A 12 15.13 -14.87 26.22
N ASP A 13 13.90 -15.15 25.79
CA ASP A 13 13.37 -14.77 24.47
C ASP A 13 13.32 -13.23 24.29
N ALA A 14 13.04 -12.50 25.37
CA ALA A 14 13.11 -11.05 25.38
C ALA A 14 14.54 -10.50 25.15
N ARG A 15 15.58 -11.22 25.60
CA ARG A 15 16.99 -10.83 25.41
C ARG A 15 17.44 -11.10 23.98
N ASP A 16 17.06 -12.23 23.40
CA ASP A 16 17.34 -12.58 22.00
C ASP A 16 16.70 -11.55 21.05
N ARG A 17 15.41 -11.28 21.21
CA ARG A 17 14.70 -10.28 20.38
C ARG A 17 15.28 -8.87 20.54
N HIS A 18 15.71 -8.51 21.75
CA HIS A 18 16.38 -7.23 21.99
C HIS A 18 17.74 -7.15 21.27
N PHE A 19 18.50 -8.25 21.25
CA PHE A 19 19.79 -8.31 20.56
C PHE A 19 19.63 -8.27 19.04
N GLU A 20 18.65 -8.99 18.49
CA GLU A 20 18.31 -8.94 17.06
C GLU A 20 17.87 -7.52 16.63
N LEU A 21 17.00 -6.88 17.41
CA LEU A 21 16.58 -5.50 17.14
C LEU A 21 17.75 -4.52 17.21
N ARG A 22 18.69 -4.72 18.15
CA ARG A 22 19.90 -3.90 18.24
C ARG A 22 20.82 -4.11 17.04
N GLN A 23 21.01 -5.35 16.59
CA GLN A 23 21.79 -5.65 15.38
C GLN A 23 21.17 -5.03 14.12
N LEU A 24 19.83 -5.00 14.03
CA LEU A 24 19.13 -4.36 12.91
C LEU A 24 19.35 -2.84 12.89
N VAL A 25 19.33 -2.19 14.07
CA VAL A 25 19.67 -0.77 14.22
C VAL A 25 21.13 -0.50 13.88
N GLU A 26 22.08 -1.34 14.33
CA GLU A 26 23.52 -1.19 14.01
C GLU A 26 23.82 -1.36 12.52
N ARG A 27 23.00 -2.14 11.79
CA ARG A 27 23.08 -2.26 10.33
C ARG A 27 22.46 -1.05 9.59
N GLY A 28 22.09 0.01 10.31
CA GLY A 28 21.55 1.25 9.73
C GLY A 28 20.12 1.13 9.21
N GLN A 29 19.40 0.07 9.60
CA GLN A 29 17.99 -0.13 9.23
C GLN A 29 17.11 0.13 10.44
N ASP A 30 16.37 1.25 10.43
CA ASP A 30 15.37 1.55 11.44
C ASP A 30 14.33 0.40 11.52
N PRO A 31 14.24 -0.33 12.65
CA PRO A 31 13.34 -1.47 12.79
C PRO A 31 11.86 -1.07 12.65
N ALA A 32 11.55 0.21 12.86
CA ALA A 32 10.21 0.76 12.68
C ALA A 32 9.77 0.74 11.21
N VAL A 33 10.70 0.98 10.28
CA VAL A 33 10.39 1.00 8.84
C VAL A 33 10.21 -0.41 8.31
N LYS A 34 11.06 -1.35 8.74
CA LYS A 34 10.95 -2.75 8.33
C LYS A 34 9.70 -3.44 8.87
N VAL A 35 9.38 -3.27 10.15
CA VAL A 35 8.16 -3.86 10.73
C VAL A 35 6.89 -3.27 10.10
N ALA A 36 6.91 -1.99 9.68
CA ALA A 36 5.81 -1.40 8.93
C ALA A 36 5.70 -1.99 7.51
N GLN A 37 6.83 -2.14 6.81
CA GLN A 37 6.87 -2.72 5.47
C GLN A 37 6.48 -4.20 5.45
N GLU A 38 6.96 -5.01 6.40
CA GLU A 38 6.61 -6.43 6.49
C GLU A 38 5.15 -6.64 6.88
N ARG A 39 4.60 -5.80 7.76
CA ARG A 39 3.15 -5.82 8.06
C ARG A 39 2.32 -5.46 6.84
N GLU A 40 2.72 -4.44 6.09
CA GLU A 40 2.03 -4.00 4.88
C GLU A 40 2.08 -5.08 3.79
N GLU A 41 3.21 -5.77 3.64
CA GLU A 41 3.36 -6.87 2.68
C GLU A 41 2.60 -8.15 3.11
N LEU A 42 2.54 -8.44 4.41
CA LEU A 42 1.75 -9.55 4.94
C LEU A 42 0.24 -9.27 4.88
N GLU A 43 -0.20 -8.04 5.15
CA GLU A 43 -1.62 -7.67 5.02
C GLU A 43 -2.07 -7.70 3.55
N ALA A 44 -1.23 -7.23 2.62
CA ALA A 44 -1.50 -7.29 1.18
C ALA A 44 -1.61 -8.73 0.62
N ARG A 45 -0.98 -9.72 1.27
CA ARG A 45 -1.03 -11.13 0.85
C ARG A 45 -2.20 -11.91 1.44
N VAL A 46 -2.84 -11.40 2.49
CA VAL A 46 -3.87 -12.13 3.25
C VAL A 46 -5.29 -11.67 2.90
N GLN A 47 -5.48 -10.46 2.37
CA GLN A 47 -6.80 -10.04 1.92
C GLN A 47 -7.15 -10.71 0.58
N PRO A 48 -8.20 -11.57 0.52
CA PRO A 48 -8.70 -12.04 -0.76
C PRO A 48 -9.17 -10.79 -1.53
N LYS A 49 -8.56 -10.50 -2.67
CA LYS A 49 -8.96 -9.44 -3.61
C LYS A 49 -10.48 -9.40 -3.68
N ARG A 50 -11.10 -8.42 -3.00
CA ARG A 50 -12.54 -8.21 -3.03
C ARG A 50 -12.86 -7.80 -4.45
N SER A 51 -13.33 -8.77 -5.23
CA SER A 51 -13.58 -8.61 -6.65
C SER A 51 -14.58 -7.47 -6.86
N GLY A 52 -14.10 -6.32 -7.35
CA GLY A 52 -14.94 -5.18 -7.70
C GLY A 52 -14.62 -3.84 -7.03
N ASP A 53 -13.73 -3.80 -6.04
CA ASP A 53 -13.32 -2.57 -5.34
C ASP A 53 -11.93 -2.05 -5.77
N ASP A 54 -11.46 -2.49 -6.94
CA ASP A 54 -10.16 -2.09 -7.49
C ASP A 54 -10.23 -0.67 -8.06
N VAL A 55 -9.12 0.07 -7.96
CA VAL A 55 -9.03 1.46 -8.43
C VAL A 55 -9.37 1.57 -9.91
N GLU A 56 -8.99 0.59 -10.73
CA GLU A 56 -9.31 0.58 -12.16
C GLU A 56 -10.83 0.54 -12.42
N ALA A 57 -11.55 -0.37 -11.75
CA ALA A 57 -12.99 -0.50 -11.91
C ALA A 57 -13.73 0.75 -11.43
N PHE A 58 -13.30 1.32 -10.31
CA PHE A 58 -13.84 2.56 -9.77
C PHE A 58 -13.60 3.75 -10.71
N SER A 59 -12.37 3.91 -11.18
CA SER A 59 -12.00 5.06 -12.03
C SER A 59 -12.70 5.03 -13.39
N LYS A 60 -12.95 3.84 -13.97
CA LYS A 60 -13.81 3.70 -15.18
C LYS A 60 -15.25 4.15 -14.93
N ARG A 61 -15.87 3.73 -13.81
CA ARG A 61 -17.22 4.17 -13.42
C ARG A 61 -17.27 5.67 -13.19
N TRP A 62 -16.29 6.20 -12.47
CA TRP A 62 -16.17 7.62 -12.19
C TRP A 62 -16.06 8.46 -13.47
N VAL A 63 -15.28 8.03 -14.47
CA VAL A 63 -15.22 8.70 -15.77
C VAL A 63 -16.59 8.68 -16.45
N ALA A 64 -17.29 7.54 -16.46
CA ALA A 64 -18.60 7.43 -17.09
C ALA A 64 -19.65 8.34 -16.42
N GLU A 65 -19.69 8.37 -15.08
CA GLU A 65 -20.67 9.13 -14.32
C GLU A 65 -20.34 10.63 -14.24
N ARG A 66 -19.09 10.96 -13.86
CA ARG A 66 -18.69 12.34 -13.56
C ARG A 66 -18.38 13.15 -14.82
N LEU A 67 -17.95 12.48 -15.88
CA LEU A 67 -17.68 13.13 -17.17
C LEU A 67 -18.81 12.92 -18.18
N SER A 68 -19.97 12.40 -17.73
CA SER A 68 -21.20 12.22 -18.52
C SER A 68 -21.66 13.47 -19.27
N THR A 69 -21.34 14.66 -18.76
CA THR A 69 -21.67 15.97 -19.39
C THR A 69 -20.56 16.51 -20.29
N ARG A 70 -19.38 15.87 -20.31
CA ARG A 70 -18.23 16.28 -21.12
C ARG A 70 -18.19 15.53 -22.45
N THR A 71 -17.54 16.15 -23.43
CA THR A 71 -17.29 15.60 -24.76
C THR A 71 -16.52 14.29 -24.69
N GLU A 72 -16.82 13.38 -25.61
CA GLU A 72 -16.23 12.04 -25.68
C GLU A 72 -14.70 12.07 -25.75
N GLY A 73 -14.13 13.00 -26.53
CA GLY A 73 -12.68 13.20 -26.61
C GLY A 73 -12.01 13.51 -25.26
N TYR A 74 -12.69 14.28 -24.40
CA TYR A 74 -12.17 14.59 -23.05
C TYR A 74 -12.19 13.36 -22.13
N ARG A 75 -13.22 12.51 -22.26
CA ARG A 75 -13.29 11.24 -21.52
C ARG A 75 -12.21 10.28 -21.94
N ALA A 76 -12.01 10.13 -23.26
CA ALA A 76 -10.97 9.27 -23.82
C ALA A 76 -9.58 9.75 -23.40
N GLN A 77 -9.34 11.07 -23.37
CA GLN A 77 -8.08 11.63 -22.90
C GLN A 77 -7.83 11.33 -21.41
N ILE A 78 -8.85 11.42 -20.56
CA ILE A 78 -8.73 11.09 -19.14
C ILE A 78 -8.51 9.60 -18.93
N LEU A 79 -9.25 8.74 -19.64
CA LEU A 79 -9.04 7.29 -19.58
C LEU A 79 -7.62 6.90 -19.99
N SER A 80 -7.11 7.47 -21.10
CA SER A 80 -5.75 7.20 -21.55
C SER A 80 -4.69 7.64 -20.54
N ARG A 81 -4.91 8.75 -19.83
CA ARG A 81 -4.02 9.19 -18.74
C ARG A 81 -4.08 8.24 -17.54
N LEU A 82 -5.27 7.80 -17.15
CA LEU A 82 -5.44 6.84 -16.07
C LEU A 82 -4.74 5.52 -16.41
N GLU A 83 -4.92 5.02 -17.63
CA GLU A 83 -4.29 3.78 -18.12
C GLU A 83 -2.77 3.84 -18.16
N ARG A 84 -2.21 4.99 -18.54
CA ARG A 84 -0.76 5.12 -18.73
C ARG A 84 0.00 5.46 -17.44
N PHE A 85 -0.62 6.21 -16.53
CA PHE A 85 0.07 6.73 -15.34
C PHE A 85 -0.47 6.16 -14.02
N VAL A 86 -1.76 5.84 -13.94
CA VAL A 86 -2.40 5.49 -12.66
C VAL A 86 -2.57 3.98 -12.51
N TRP A 87 -3.14 3.30 -13.49
CA TRP A 87 -3.37 1.85 -13.42
C TRP A 87 -2.09 1.01 -13.30
N PRO A 88 -0.94 1.36 -13.90
CA PRO A 88 0.29 0.59 -13.73
C PRO A 88 0.82 0.59 -12.29
N ALA A 89 0.53 1.65 -11.52
CA ALA A 89 0.99 1.80 -10.14
C ALA A 89 -0.05 1.30 -9.12
N ILE A 90 -1.33 1.63 -9.32
CA ILE A 90 -2.39 1.40 -8.32
C ILE A 90 -3.65 0.73 -8.87
N GLY A 91 -3.69 0.34 -10.14
CA GLY A 91 -4.90 -0.19 -10.79
C GLY A 91 -5.46 -1.45 -10.14
N ASP A 92 -4.57 -2.37 -9.77
CA ASP A 92 -4.85 -3.64 -9.08
C ASP A 92 -5.05 -3.51 -7.55
N LYS A 93 -4.88 -2.31 -6.98
CA LYS A 93 -5.04 -2.12 -5.53
C LYS A 93 -6.51 -1.86 -5.21
N ALA A 94 -6.95 -2.35 -4.05
CA ALA A 94 -8.25 -1.99 -3.49
C ALA A 94 -8.25 -0.51 -3.08
N LEU A 95 -9.41 0.15 -3.19
CA LEU A 95 -9.57 1.57 -2.84
C LEU A 95 -9.13 1.90 -1.40
N ASP A 96 -9.37 0.99 -0.45
CA ASP A 96 -8.98 1.13 0.95
C ASP A 96 -7.47 0.98 1.20
N GLU A 97 -6.75 0.34 0.28
CA GLU A 97 -5.30 0.14 0.37
C GLU A 97 -4.48 1.25 -0.31
N VAL A 98 -5.15 2.21 -0.97
CA VAL A 98 -4.48 3.33 -1.62
C VAL A 98 -3.96 4.33 -0.59
N LYS A 99 -2.67 4.22 -0.28
CA LYS A 99 -1.94 5.17 0.58
C LYS A 99 -1.39 6.36 -0.20
N PRO A 100 -1.16 7.53 0.45
CA PRO A 100 -0.57 8.72 -0.16
C PRO A 100 0.78 8.46 -0.85
N ARG A 101 1.58 7.53 -0.34
CA ARG A 101 2.86 7.13 -0.93
C ARG A 101 2.71 6.62 -2.36
N HIS A 102 1.67 5.83 -2.65
CA HIS A 102 1.44 5.34 -4.00
C HIS A 102 1.08 6.47 -4.98
N VAL A 103 0.49 7.56 -4.50
CA VAL A 103 0.20 8.75 -5.33
C VAL A 103 1.49 9.51 -5.62
N LEU A 104 2.43 9.57 -4.68
CA LEU A 104 3.75 10.15 -4.92
C LEU A 104 4.53 9.37 -5.99
N GLU A 105 4.49 8.03 -5.94
CA GLU A 105 5.15 7.19 -6.94
C GLU A 105 4.63 7.45 -8.37
N ILE A 106 3.35 7.83 -8.53
CA ILE A 106 2.79 8.22 -9.83
C ILE A 106 3.31 9.59 -10.29
N LEU A 107 3.55 10.51 -9.37
CA LEU A 107 4.03 11.87 -9.70
C LEU A 107 5.53 11.93 -9.97
N GLU A 108 6.29 10.99 -9.41
CA GLU A 108 7.75 10.91 -9.57
C GLU A 108 8.19 10.07 -10.78
N ALA A 109 7.27 9.34 -11.42
CA ALA A 109 7.49 8.52 -12.62
C ALA A 109 7.39 9.31 -13.94
#